data_AF-A0A679I5T7-F1
#
_entry.id   AF-A0A679I5T7-F1
#
_cell.length_a   1.000
_cell.length_b   1.000
_cell.length_c   1.000
_cell.angle_alpha   90.00
_cell.angle_beta   90.00
_cell.angle_gamma   90.00
#
_symmetry.space_group_name_H-M   'P 1'
#
loop_
_entity.id
_entity.type
_entity.pdbx_description
1 polymer ?
#
loop_
_entity_poly.entity_id
_entity_poly.type
_entity_poly.pdbx_seq_one_letter_code
_entity_poly.pdbx_strand_id
1 'polypeptide(L)'
;MEKKQRAALIAAIERHLGKHGPKDWAKVRDRFPDVPESTFWRIAKQVKEAPASPEALANARKRISARNRGDKAVPPVVSQALPAVPNPAIVAKEGDEAFRGFDYLKEVGTLYEDAKLLREFSMTTDGKIRIPAYFEKSIARRENILDAAVSLMERFHSIETSEKVISIIIEEIGAADKDTQIRIMKRLYAVQKNIGVYVPSLSEF
;
A
#
# COMPACT_ATOMS: atom_id res chain seq x y z
N MET A 1 -13.27 -40.32 -5.59
CA MET A 1 -12.56 -39.82 -4.40
C MET A 1 -13.50 -39.89 -3.21
N GLU A 2 -13.10 -40.60 -2.15
CA GLU A 2 -13.88 -40.67 -0.92
C GLU A 2 -14.03 -39.30 -0.26
N LYS A 3 -15.18 -39.06 0.38
CA LYS A 3 -15.51 -37.81 1.07
C LYS A 3 -14.45 -37.42 2.12
N LYS A 4 -13.88 -38.43 2.80
CA LYS A 4 -12.81 -38.26 3.80
C LYS A 4 -11.48 -37.82 3.18
N GLN A 5 -11.11 -38.41 2.04
CA GLN A 5 -9.90 -38.05 1.29
C GLN A 5 -10.00 -36.62 0.72
N ARG A 6 -11.18 -36.22 0.23
CA ARG A 6 -11.43 -34.85 -0.24
C ARG A 6 -11.30 -33.83 0.89
N ALA A 7 -11.87 -34.11 2.07
CA ALA A 7 -11.76 -33.21 3.22
C ALA A 7 -10.31 -33.07 3.72
N ALA A 8 -9.56 -34.18 3.74
CA ALA A 8 -8.14 -34.18 4.09
C ALA A 8 -7.30 -33.35 3.10
N LEU A 9 -7.59 -33.45 1.80
CA LEU A 9 -6.93 -32.67 0.76
C LEU A 9 -7.20 -31.17 0.90
N ILE A 10 -8.46 -30.78 1.16
CA ILE A 10 -8.84 -29.37 1.38
C ILE A 10 -8.08 -28.80 2.58
N ALA A 11 -8.12 -29.47 3.73
CA ALA A 11 -7.42 -29.02 4.93
C ALA A 11 -5.89 -28.92 4.73
N ALA A 12 -5.31 -29.83 3.95
CA ALA A 12 -3.89 -29.78 3.61
C ALA A 12 -3.54 -28.59 2.70
N ILE A 13 -4.40 -28.27 1.72
CA ILE A 13 -4.25 -27.12 0.84
C ILE A 13 -4.39 -25.81 1.63
N GLU A 14 -5.38 -25.69 2.51
CA GLU A 14 -5.57 -24.51 3.37
C GLU A 14 -4.35 -24.26 4.26
N ARG A 15 -3.85 -25.33 4.91
CA ARG A 15 -2.65 -25.26 5.75
C ARG A 15 -1.42 -24.85 4.94
N HIS A 16 -1.28 -25.36 3.73
CA HIS A 16 -0.17 -25.02 2.83
C HIS A 16 -0.25 -23.58 2.35
N LEU A 17 -1.45 -23.10 1.98
CA LEU A 17 -1.69 -21.70 1.62
C LEU A 17 -1.37 -20.77 2.79
N GLY A 18 -1.74 -21.14 4.02
CA GLY A 18 -1.38 -20.41 5.23
C GLY A 18 0.14 -20.32 5.45
N LYS A 19 0.84 -21.46 5.39
CA LYS A 19 2.26 -21.56 5.76
C LYS A 19 3.24 -21.15 4.65
N HIS A 20 3.01 -21.60 3.42
CA HIS A 20 3.93 -21.43 2.28
C HIS A 20 3.34 -20.51 1.19
N GLY A 21 2.02 -20.40 1.11
CA GLY A 21 1.34 -19.62 0.06
C GLY A 21 1.21 -20.40 -1.24
N PRO A 22 0.94 -19.74 -2.37
CA PRO A 22 0.60 -20.42 -3.62
C PRO A 22 1.82 -20.97 -4.38
N LYS A 23 2.91 -21.32 -3.67
CA LYS A 23 4.16 -21.87 -4.22
C LYS A 23 4.41 -23.27 -3.64
N ASP A 24 5.39 -24.01 -4.17
CA ASP A 24 5.82 -25.33 -3.65
C ASP A 24 4.71 -26.39 -3.54
N TRP A 25 3.81 -26.47 -4.52
CA TRP A 25 2.68 -27.41 -4.52
C TRP A 25 3.09 -28.90 -4.45
N ALA A 26 4.32 -29.22 -4.84
CA ALA A 26 4.90 -30.56 -4.69
C ALA A 26 4.76 -31.08 -3.25
N LYS A 27 5.00 -30.24 -2.23
CA LYS A 27 4.90 -30.60 -0.80
C LYS A 27 3.51 -31.09 -0.38
N VAL A 28 2.46 -30.72 -1.10
CA VAL A 28 1.09 -31.19 -0.85
C VAL A 28 0.79 -32.37 -1.77
N ARG A 29 1.19 -32.29 -3.04
CA ARG A 29 0.94 -33.33 -4.04
C ARG A 29 1.58 -34.67 -3.67
N ASP A 30 2.79 -34.65 -3.12
CA ASP A 30 3.52 -35.86 -2.71
C ASP A 30 2.81 -36.61 -1.56
N ARG A 31 1.94 -35.92 -0.80
CA ARG A 31 1.12 -36.53 0.26
C ARG A 31 -0.21 -37.10 -0.25
N PHE A 32 -0.56 -36.81 -1.50
CA PHE A 32 -1.78 -37.28 -2.16
C PHE A 32 -1.46 -37.80 -3.58
N PRO A 33 -0.56 -38.80 -3.72
CA PRO A 33 -0.17 -39.32 -5.02
C PRO A 33 -1.33 -39.98 -5.77
N ASP A 34 -2.33 -40.47 -5.05
CA ASP A 34 -3.51 -41.14 -5.60
C ASP A 34 -4.55 -40.16 -6.17
N VAL A 35 -4.37 -38.85 -5.99
CA VAL A 35 -5.30 -37.84 -6.51
C VAL A 35 -4.85 -37.39 -7.90
N PRO A 36 -5.68 -37.54 -8.94
CA PRO A 36 -5.35 -37.08 -10.29
C PRO A 36 -5.04 -35.58 -10.31
N GLU A 37 -4.02 -35.20 -11.08
CA GLU A 37 -3.51 -33.83 -11.13
C GLU A 37 -4.60 -32.79 -11.48
N SER A 38 -5.48 -33.11 -12.44
CA SER A 38 -6.61 -32.26 -12.80
C SER A 38 -7.58 -32.01 -11.63
N THR A 39 -7.80 -33.04 -10.81
CA THR A 39 -8.67 -32.95 -9.63
C THR A 39 -8.02 -32.15 -8.52
N PHE A 40 -6.71 -32.33 -8.32
CA PHE A 40 -5.92 -31.54 -7.37
C PHE A 40 -5.99 -30.04 -7.69
N TRP A 41 -5.71 -29.64 -8.93
CA TRP A 41 -5.71 -28.24 -9.33
C TRP A 41 -7.10 -27.60 -9.28
N ARG A 42 -8.14 -28.36 -9.63
CA ARG A 42 -9.54 -27.90 -9.49
C ARG A 42 -9.89 -27.60 -8.03
N ILE A 43 -9.48 -28.45 -7.09
CA ILE A 43 -9.74 -28.24 -5.66
C ILE A 43 -8.87 -27.12 -5.11
N ALA A 44 -7.60 -27.03 -5.51
CA ALA A 44 -6.73 -25.93 -5.11
C ALA A 44 -7.26 -24.56 -5.59
N LYS A 45 -7.87 -24.50 -6.77
CA LYS A 45 -8.54 -23.30 -7.28
C LYS A 45 -9.77 -22.95 -6.41
N GLN A 46 -10.63 -23.93 -6.12
CA GLN A 46 -11.80 -23.73 -5.26
C GLN A 46 -11.44 -23.20 -3.86
N VAL A 47 -10.36 -23.72 -3.26
CA VAL A 47 -9.90 -23.27 -1.92
C VAL A 47 -9.30 -21.86 -1.97
N LYS A 48 -8.68 -21.45 -3.09
CA LYS A 48 -8.16 -20.08 -3.26
C LYS A 48 -9.27 -19.05 -3.46
N GLU A 49 -10.35 -19.43 -4.13
CA GLU A 49 -11.48 -18.56 -4.45
C GLU A 49 -12.50 -18.48 -3.29
N ALA A 50 -12.45 -19.41 -2.34
CA ALA A 50 -13.27 -19.36 -1.14
C ALA A 50 -12.87 -18.17 -0.25
N PRO A 51 -13.83 -17.53 0.45
CA PRO A 51 -13.55 -16.44 1.37
C PRO A 51 -12.55 -16.91 2.44
N ALA A 52 -11.45 -16.18 2.56
CA ALA A 52 -10.35 -16.55 3.44
C ALA A 52 -10.83 -16.65 4.89
N SER A 53 -10.49 -17.75 5.56
CA SER A 53 -10.80 -17.92 6.98
C SER A 53 -10.08 -16.85 7.82
N PRO A 54 -10.61 -16.46 9.00
CA PRO A 54 -9.95 -15.53 9.91
C PRO A 54 -8.51 -15.92 10.26
N GLU A 55 -8.24 -17.22 10.39
CA GLU A 55 -6.88 -17.76 10.63
C GLU A 55 -5.97 -17.61 9.41
N ALA A 56 -6.49 -17.80 8.19
CA ALA A 56 -5.74 -17.57 6.96
C ALA A 56 -5.36 -16.10 6.80
N LEU A 57 -6.26 -15.17 7.16
CA LEU A 57 -5.99 -13.73 7.19
C LEU A 57 -4.95 -13.37 8.25
N ALA A 58 -5.02 -13.95 9.45
CA ALA A 58 -4.02 -13.73 10.51
C ALA A 58 -2.62 -14.23 10.10
N ASN A 59 -2.54 -15.39 9.45
CA ASN A 59 -1.28 -15.93 8.96
C ASN A 59 -0.74 -15.15 7.74
N ALA A 60 -1.61 -14.67 6.85
CA ALA A 60 -1.23 -13.79 5.76
C ALA A 60 -0.65 -12.46 6.29
N ARG A 61 -1.29 -11.86 7.31
CA ARG A 61 -0.77 -10.68 8.01
C ARG A 61 0.61 -10.94 8.61
N LYS A 62 0.78 -12.06 9.33
CA LYS A 62 2.08 -12.47 9.89
C LYS A 62 3.17 -12.62 8.81
N ARG A 63 2.82 -13.17 7.64
CA ARG A 63 3.77 -13.31 6.52
C ARG A 63 4.12 -11.99 5.85
N ILE A 64 3.17 -11.09 5.68
CA ILE A 64 3.44 -9.74 5.17
C ILE A 64 4.37 -9.02 6.15
N SER A 65 4.11 -9.11 7.46
CA SER A 65 4.99 -8.53 8.49
C SER A 65 6.37 -9.20 8.55
N ALA A 66 6.46 -10.52 8.33
CA ALA A 66 7.73 -11.24 8.33
C ALA A 66 8.54 -11.02 7.04
N ARG A 67 7.88 -10.88 5.88
CA ARG A 67 8.54 -10.55 4.61
C ARG A 67 9.07 -9.11 4.61
N ASN A 68 8.39 -8.20 5.31
CA ASN A 68 8.90 -6.86 5.57
C ASN A 68 10.05 -6.83 6.59
N ARG A 69 10.29 -7.95 7.31
CA ARG A 69 11.40 -8.11 8.27
C ARG A 69 12.52 -9.02 7.78
N GLY A 70 12.42 -9.61 6.59
CA GLY A 70 13.35 -10.62 6.09
C GLY A 70 14.39 -10.10 5.10
N ASP A 71 15.57 -9.75 5.64
CA ASP A 71 16.91 -10.01 5.10
C ASP A 71 17.10 -10.07 3.58
N LYS A 72 17.10 -8.90 2.93
CA LYS A 72 18.33 -8.54 2.23
C LYS A 72 19.05 -7.61 3.18
N ALA A 73 20.19 -8.05 3.70
CA ALA A 73 21.10 -7.18 4.44
C ALA A 73 21.38 -5.97 3.56
N VAL A 74 20.67 -4.89 3.86
CA VAL A 74 20.97 -3.55 3.37
C VAL A 74 22.37 -3.29 3.92
N PRO A 75 23.38 -3.03 3.06
CA PRO A 75 24.71 -2.66 3.54
C PRO A 75 24.54 -1.54 4.58
N PRO A 76 25.33 -1.49 5.66
CA PRO A 76 25.12 -0.56 6.78
C PRO A 76 25.10 0.93 6.36
N VAL A 77 25.49 1.23 5.13
CA VAL A 77 25.41 2.56 4.49
C VAL A 77 23.99 2.93 4.05
N VAL A 78 23.12 1.97 3.70
CA VAL A 78 21.78 2.25 3.12
C VAL A 78 20.65 2.15 4.15
N SER A 79 20.86 1.51 5.31
CA SER A 79 19.89 1.52 6.42
C SER A 79 19.78 2.87 7.13
N GLN A 80 20.76 3.76 6.94
CA GLN A 80 20.69 5.16 7.39
C GLN A 80 19.98 6.08 6.38
N ALA A 81 19.69 5.59 5.16
CA ALA A 81 19.11 6.37 4.07
C ALA A 81 17.66 6.03 3.74
N LEU A 82 17.07 5.02 4.38
CA LEU A 82 15.65 4.69 4.22
C LEU A 82 14.88 5.15 5.46
N PRO A 83 13.98 6.15 5.34
CA PRO A 83 13.14 6.54 6.46
C PRO A 83 12.25 5.35 6.85
N ALA A 84 12.29 4.98 8.13
CA ALA A 84 11.35 4.02 8.68
C ALA A 84 9.93 4.49 8.38
N VAL A 85 9.04 3.58 7.98
CA VAL A 85 7.62 3.90 7.73
C VAL A 85 7.08 4.64 8.95
N PRO A 86 6.77 5.94 8.83
CA PRO A 86 6.48 6.75 10.00
C PRO A 86 5.19 6.26 10.65
N ASN A 87 5.21 6.16 11.98
CA ASN A 87 4.01 5.94 12.77
C ASN A 87 3.01 7.08 12.46
N PRO A 88 1.73 6.80 12.14
CA PRO A 88 0.73 7.83 11.85
C PRO A 88 0.62 8.92 12.93
N ALA A 89 0.91 8.59 14.20
CA ALA A 89 0.93 9.54 15.30
C ALA A 89 2.14 10.51 15.27
N ILE A 90 3.24 10.13 14.62
CA ILE A 90 4.44 10.98 14.42
C ILE A 90 4.21 11.94 13.25
N VAL A 91 3.58 11.47 12.17
CA VAL A 91 3.19 12.32 11.02
C VAL A 91 2.23 13.44 11.44
N ALA A 92 1.37 13.21 12.44
CA ALA A 92 0.49 14.25 12.97
C ALA A 92 1.19 15.26 13.90
N LYS A 93 2.37 14.92 14.44
CA LYS A 93 3.12 15.76 15.40
C LYS A 93 4.27 16.52 14.74
N GLU A 94 4.83 15.96 13.68
CA GLU A 94 5.93 16.51 12.87
C GLU A 94 5.45 16.89 11.45
N GLY A 95 4.14 16.87 11.19
CA GLY A 95 3.55 16.97 9.85
C GLY A 95 4.05 18.13 9.01
N ASP A 96 4.28 19.29 9.63
CA ASP A 96 4.83 20.43 8.89
C ASP A 96 6.35 20.33 8.70
N GLU A 97 7.11 19.73 9.62
CA GLU A 97 8.58 19.61 9.51
C GLU A 97 9.02 18.45 8.61
N ALA A 98 8.33 17.30 8.66
CA ALA A 98 8.62 16.13 7.84
C ALA A 98 8.34 16.38 6.35
N PHE A 99 7.38 17.26 6.03
CA PHE A 99 7.06 17.64 4.65
C PHE A 99 7.86 18.87 4.16
N ARG A 100 8.36 19.73 5.06
CA ARG A 100 9.16 20.92 4.68
C ARG A 100 10.47 20.58 3.95
N GLY A 101 10.99 19.37 4.11
CA GLY A 101 12.22 18.92 3.44
C GLY A 101 12.02 18.01 2.22
N PHE A 102 10.79 17.54 1.95
CA PHE A 102 10.53 16.59 0.88
C PHE A 102 9.90 17.30 -0.32
N ASP A 103 10.76 17.70 -1.25
CA ASP A 103 10.33 18.21 -2.55
C ASP A 103 9.86 17.04 -3.43
N TYR A 104 8.60 16.64 -3.21
CA TYR A 104 7.98 15.52 -3.93
C TYR A 104 8.05 15.68 -5.45
N LEU A 105 7.85 16.90 -5.95
CA LEU A 105 7.89 17.16 -7.40
C LEU A 105 9.29 16.96 -7.96
N LYS A 106 10.31 17.39 -7.20
CA LYS A 106 11.71 17.11 -7.56
C LYS A 106 12.01 15.62 -7.55
N GLU A 107 11.55 14.87 -6.55
CA GLU A 107 11.77 13.42 -6.47
C GLU A 107 11.05 12.67 -7.61
N VAL A 108 9.81 13.05 -7.93
CA VAL A 108 9.09 12.54 -9.10
C VAL A 108 9.85 12.84 -10.39
N GLY A 109 10.41 14.05 -10.51
CA GLY A 109 11.27 14.44 -11.63
C GLY A 109 12.49 13.53 -11.76
N THR A 110 13.22 13.31 -10.66
CA THR A 110 14.38 12.41 -10.64
C THR A 110 14.02 10.98 -11.04
N LEU A 111 12.96 10.40 -10.48
CA LEU A 111 12.49 9.07 -10.82
C LEU A 111 12.05 8.97 -12.29
N TYR A 112 11.47 10.03 -12.82
CA TYR A 112 11.06 10.09 -14.23
C TYR A 112 12.28 10.12 -15.16
N GLU A 113 13.32 10.88 -14.82
CA GLU A 113 14.59 10.87 -15.57
C GLU A 113 15.27 9.49 -15.54
N ASP A 114 15.30 8.82 -14.39
CA ASP A 114 15.82 7.45 -14.30
C ASP A 114 15.06 6.48 -15.22
N ALA A 115 13.74 6.64 -15.33
CA ALA A 115 12.93 5.84 -16.23
C ALA A 115 13.18 6.18 -17.72
N LYS A 116 13.59 7.42 -18.04
CA LYS A 116 14.04 7.78 -19.40
C LYS A 116 15.39 7.15 -19.73
N LEU A 117 16.33 7.10 -18.81
CA LEU A 117 17.61 6.41 -19.02
C LEU A 117 17.40 4.93 -19.38
N LEU A 118 16.43 4.27 -18.73
CA LEU A 118 16.05 2.89 -19.08
C LEU A 118 15.47 2.79 -20.49
N ARG A 119 14.69 3.80 -20.92
CA ARG A 119 14.16 3.88 -22.29
C ARG A 119 15.30 4.04 -23.29
N GLU A 120 16.21 4.98 -23.07
CA GLU A 120 17.36 5.23 -23.95
C GLU A 120 18.23 3.97 -24.09
N PHE A 121 18.53 3.30 -22.97
CA PHE A 121 19.27 2.04 -22.96
C PHE A 121 18.59 0.93 -23.79
N SER A 122 17.25 0.92 -23.81
CA SER A 122 16.46 -0.05 -24.56
C SER A 122 16.37 0.25 -26.06
N MET A 123 16.84 1.41 -26.51
CA MET A 123 16.80 1.88 -27.88
C MET A 123 18.20 1.88 -28.53
N THR A 124 18.19 1.96 -29.84
CA THR A 124 19.36 2.21 -30.69
C THR A 124 19.48 3.71 -30.97
N THR A 125 20.63 4.15 -31.47
CA THR A 125 20.87 5.56 -31.82
C THR A 125 19.99 6.06 -32.97
N ASP A 126 19.50 5.17 -33.84
CA ASP A 126 18.51 5.45 -34.88
C ASP A 126 17.05 5.38 -34.38
N GLY A 127 16.86 5.24 -33.06
CA GLY A 127 15.54 5.29 -32.42
C GLY A 127 14.74 3.98 -32.51
N LYS A 128 15.32 2.88 -33.00
CA LYS A 128 14.67 1.57 -33.01
C LYS A 128 14.79 0.89 -31.65
N ILE A 129 13.81 0.05 -31.32
CA ILE A 129 13.81 -0.73 -30.08
C ILE A 129 14.85 -1.85 -30.19
N ARG A 130 15.88 -1.80 -29.35
CA ARG A 130 16.94 -2.82 -29.25
C ARG A 130 16.56 -3.93 -28.28
N ILE A 131 15.99 -3.56 -27.13
CA ILE A 131 15.64 -4.51 -26.06
C ILE A 131 14.17 -4.29 -25.67
N PRO A 132 13.21 -5.00 -26.32
CA PRO A 132 11.79 -4.80 -26.10
C PRO A 132 11.35 -4.90 -24.64
N ALA A 133 11.91 -5.86 -23.89
CA ALA A 133 11.58 -6.06 -22.48
C ALA A 133 11.93 -4.86 -21.58
N TYR A 134 13.01 -4.12 -21.88
CA TYR A 134 13.35 -2.91 -21.12
C TYR A 134 12.59 -1.69 -21.63
N PHE A 135 12.28 -1.65 -22.92
CA PHE A 135 11.44 -0.60 -23.49
C PHE A 135 10.04 -0.61 -22.87
N GLU A 136 9.41 -1.78 -22.80
CA GLU A 136 8.12 -1.97 -22.14
C GLU A 136 8.17 -1.59 -20.65
N LYS A 137 9.20 -2.05 -19.92
CA LYS A 137 9.41 -1.67 -18.51
C LYS A 137 9.59 -0.16 -18.33
N SER A 138 10.25 0.52 -19.27
CA SER A 138 10.42 1.98 -19.22
C SER A 138 9.08 2.72 -19.38
N ILE A 139 8.16 2.18 -20.18
CA ILE A 139 6.80 2.73 -20.34
C ILE A 139 6.02 2.52 -19.04
N ALA A 140 5.94 1.28 -18.57
CA ALA A 140 5.20 0.95 -17.35
C ALA A 140 5.72 1.72 -16.13
N ARG A 141 7.03 1.95 -16.02
CA ARG A 141 7.60 2.74 -14.92
C ARG A 141 7.19 4.21 -14.97
N ARG A 142 7.25 4.82 -16.15
CA ARG A 142 6.80 6.22 -16.33
C ARG A 142 5.32 6.37 -16.04
N GLU A 143 4.49 5.44 -16.52
CA GLU A 143 3.06 5.42 -16.22
C GLU A 143 2.79 5.36 -14.71
N ASN A 144 3.43 4.43 -13.99
CA ASN A 144 3.29 4.32 -12.53
C ASN A 144 3.75 5.58 -11.78
N ILE A 145 4.83 6.22 -12.22
CA ILE A 145 5.33 7.46 -11.60
C ILE A 145 4.33 8.60 -11.78
N LEU A 146 3.80 8.75 -13.00
CA LEU A 146 2.81 9.78 -13.31
C LEU A 146 1.47 9.52 -12.59
N ASP A 147 1.01 8.29 -12.55
CA ASP A 147 -0.22 7.90 -11.85
C ASP A 147 -0.11 8.15 -10.34
N ALA A 148 1.03 7.83 -9.73
CA ALA A 148 1.30 8.15 -8.34
C ALA A 148 1.31 9.66 -8.07
N ALA A 149 1.87 10.46 -9.01
CA ALA A 149 1.90 11.91 -8.91
C ALA A 149 0.49 12.53 -8.99
N VAL A 150 -0.33 12.09 -9.93
CA VAL A 150 -1.73 12.54 -10.06
C VAL A 150 -2.54 12.14 -8.83
N SER A 151 -2.44 10.89 -8.39
CA SER A 151 -3.13 10.40 -7.19
C SER A 151 -2.78 11.20 -5.94
N LEU A 152 -1.54 11.67 -5.81
CA LEU A 152 -1.15 12.50 -4.68
C LEU A 152 -1.69 13.92 -4.79
N MET A 153 -1.69 14.51 -5.99
CA MET A 153 -2.28 15.84 -6.24
C MET A 153 -3.78 15.86 -5.92
N GLU A 154 -4.52 14.82 -6.31
CA GLU A 154 -5.95 14.68 -5.98
C GLU A 154 -6.18 14.63 -4.46
N ARG A 155 -5.30 13.95 -3.71
CA ARG A 155 -5.37 13.91 -2.25
C ARG A 155 -5.11 15.27 -1.63
N PHE A 156 -4.12 16.02 -2.11
CA PHE A 156 -3.87 17.38 -1.64
C PHE A 156 -5.06 18.30 -1.92
N HIS A 157 -5.63 18.25 -3.12
CA HIS A 157 -6.82 19.03 -3.46
C HIS A 157 -8.02 18.66 -2.57
N SER A 158 -8.21 17.36 -2.30
CA SER A 158 -9.26 16.88 -1.39
C SER A 158 -9.05 17.37 0.04
N ILE A 159 -7.81 17.48 0.52
CA ILE A 159 -7.50 18.00 1.85
C ILE A 159 -7.84 19.49 1.92
N GLU A 160 -7.35 20.30 0.97
CA GLU A 160 -7.62 21.75 0.92
C GLU A 160 -9.12 22.04 0.82
N THR A 161 -9.84 21.25 0.02
CA THR A 161 -11.30 21.36 -0.10
C THR A 161 -12.00 21.01 1.22
N SER A 162 -11.53 19.96 1.90
CA SER A 162 -12.11 19.55 3.19
C SER A 162 -11.87 20.61 4.27
N GLU A 163 -10.69 21.21 4.29
CA GLU A 163 -10.35 22.32 5.17
C GLU A 163 -11.29 23.51 4.95
N LYS A 164 -11.44 23.96 3.70
CA LYS A 164 -12.36 25.06 3.34
C LYS A 164 -13.80 24.78 3.78
N VAL A 165 -14.30 23.57 3.54
CA VAL A 165 -15.66 23.18 3.96
C VAL A 165 -15.80 23.22 5.49
N ILE A 166 -14.84 22.67 6.22
CA ILE A 166 -14.85 22.67 7.68
C ILE A 166 -14.79 24.10 8.23
N SER A 167 -13.92 24.95 7.67
CA SER A 167 -13.82 26.36 8.06
C SER A 167 -15.14 27.10 7.87
N ILE A 168 -15.77 26.99 6.70
CA ILE A 168 -17.07 27.64 6.42
C ILE A 168 -18.14 27.16 7.42
N ILE A 169 -18.21 25.86 7.72
CA ILE A 169 -19.18 25.33 8.69
C ILE A 169 -18.93 25.92 10.09
N ILE A 170 -17.66 26.00 10.52
CA ILE A 170 -17.29 26.55 11.82
C ILE A 170 -17.62 28.04 11.91
N GLU A 171 -17.36 28.80 10.84
CA GLU A 171 -17.66 30.23 10.74
C GLU A 171 -19.16 30.50 10.86
N GLU A 172 -19.99 29.81 10.07
CA GLU A 172 -21.44 29.95 10.11
C GLU A 172 -22.03 29.58 11.48
N ILE A 173 -21.50 28.51 12.11
CA ILE A 173 -21.89 28.14 13.48
C ILE A 173 -21.46 29.21 14.47
N GLY A 174 -20.26 29.78 14.33
CA GLY A 174 -19.76 30.85 15.19
C GLY A 174 -20.57 32.14 15.09
N ALA A 175 -21.06 32.46 13.89
CA ALA A 175 -21.96 33.59 13.66
C ALA A 175 -23.32 33.39 14.35
N ALA A 176 -23.82 32.15 14.42
CA ALA A 176 -25.10 31.82 15.06
C ALA A 176 -25.00 31.62 16.58
N ASP A 177 -24.01 30.87 17.06
CA ASP A 177 -23.78 30.52 18.47
C ASP A 177 -22.31 30.15 18.76
N LYS A 178 -21.60 31.09 19.40
CA LYS A 178 -20.18 30.95 19.77
C LYS A 178 -19.94 29.80 20.76
N ASP A 179 -20.87 29.50 21.66
CA ASP A 179 -20.68 28.42 22.64
C ASP A 179 -20.74 27.04 21.95
N THR A 180 -21.63 26.90 20.96
CA THR A 180 -21.67 25.71 20.10
C THR A 180 -20.43 25.58 19.24
N GLN A 181 -19.93 26.67 18.66
CA GLN A 181 -18.68 26.69 17.89
C GLN A 181 -17.51 26.15 18.74
N ILE A 182 -17.30 26.70 19.94
CA ILE A 182 -16.22 26.29 20.85
C ILE A 182 -16.33 24.80 21.23
N ARG A 183 -17.55 24.31 21.49
CA ARG A 183 -17.80 22.91 21.84
C ARG A 183 -17.50 21.97 20.66
N ILE A 184 -17.87 22.33 19.44
CA ILE A 184 -17.58 21.55 18.23
C ILE A 184 -16.07 21.52 17.98
N MET A 185 -15.40 22.67 18.05
CA MET A 185 -13.94 22.76 17.89
C MET A 185 -13.20 21.87 18.88
N LYS A 186 -13.56 21.90 20.17
CA LYS A 186 -12.97 21.01 21.19
C LYS A 186 -13.13 19.53 20.85
N ARG A 187 -14.27 19.12 20.30
CA ARG A 187 -14.51 17.73 19.88
C ARG A 187 -13.71 17.37 18.63
N LEU A 188 -13.63 18.26 17.65
CA LEU A 188 -12.84 18.07 16.43
C LEU A 188 -11.34 17.89 16.77
N TYR A 189 -10.77 18.72 17.64
CA TYR A 189 -9.37 18.54 18.11
C TYR A 189 -9.13 17.22 18.84
N ALA A 190 -10.11 16.74 19.63
CA ALA A 190 -9.99 15.45 20.31
C ALA A 190 -9.95 14.28 19.31
N VAL A 191 -10.64 14.41 18.17
CA VAL A 191 -10.63 13.43 17.07
C VAL A 191 -9.36 13.54 16.23
N GLN A 192 -8.87 14.75 15.97
CA GLN A 192 -7.63 15.00 15.21
C GLN A 192 -6.43 14.24 15.79
N LYS A 193 -6.31 14.18 17.13
CA LYS A 193 -5.24 13.41 17.81
C LYS A 193 -5.20 11.92 17.45
N ASN A 194 -6.29 11.37 16.93
CA ASN A 194 -6.43 9.92 16.68
C ASN A 194 -6.56 9.55 15.19
N ILE A 195 -6.92 10.47 14.30
CA ILE A 195 -7.32 10.14 12.92
C ILE A 195 -6.58 10.95 11.84
N GLY A 196 -5.78 11.97 12.21
CA GLY A 196 -4.99 12.73 11.23
C GLY A 196 -5.82 13.65 10.32
N VAL A 197 -7.00 14.08 10.76
CA VAL A 197 -7.82 15.09 10.09
C VAL A 197 -7.34 16.49 10.53
N TYR A 198 -7.03 17.37 9.58
CA TYR A 198 -6.67 18.76 9.89
C TYR A 198 -7.90 19.54 10.37
N VAL A 199 -7.74 20.29 11.46
CA VAL A 199 -8.75 21.20 12.02
C VAL A 199 -8.07 22.56 12.16
N PRO A 200 -8.63 23.64 11.58
CA PRO A 200 -8.07 25.00 11.67
C PRO A 200 -7.85 25.45 13.12
N SER A 201 -6.92 26.36 13.36
CA SER A 201 -6.58 26.82 14.71
C SER A 201 -7.67 27.72 15.31
N LEU A 202 -7.92 27.63 16.63
CA LEU A 202 -8.76 28.60 17.34
C LEU A 202 -8.19 30.03 17.33
N SER A 203 -6.90 30.20 17.03
CA SER A 203 -6.27 31.53 16.90
C SER A 203 -6.54 32.21 15.56
N GLU A 204 -7.18 31.52 14.62
CA GLU A 204 -7.55 32.03 13.29
C GLU A 204 -8.98 32.62 13.27
N PHE A 205 -9.65 32.66 14.43
CA PHE A 205 -11.00 33.21 14.65
C PHE A 205 -11.04 34.13 15.87
#